data_AF-A0A956Z5Q2-F1
#
_entry.id   AF-A0A956Z5Q2-F1
#
_cell.length_a   1.000
_cell.length_b   1.000
_cell.length_c   1.000
_cell.angle_alpha   90.00
_cell.angle_beta   90.00
_cell.angle_gamma   90.00
#
_symmetry.space_group_name_H-M   'P 1'
#
loop_
_entity.id
_entity.type
_entity.pdbx_description
1 polymer ?
#
loop_
_entity_poly.entity_id
_entity_poly.type
_entity_poly.pdbx_seq_one_letter_code
_entity_poly.pdbx_strand_id
1 'polypeptide(L)'
;MARKRNDRGGMLVLVIAVILGIIMAILLFMLGYVRIVGSSAEQRTAIEAAALAAAVDISTIVINTPEFGYIGLSDSAPNGTDTIAGDTFFTPVHSINTLIGTARLDMIIAQQLGVPEMEELAISDLVAAKTRADQLITVLDGAITTGGNGTDKHGNLVTPYISAETAYRQNQIRMTGSSNYILGSLQLSLGAIEGGSATNIPIPNPPGTDGSLNNNNTVGGNYKSYTNIPFNGQDFVFAGISDSVKIVDHKKFTTSPSGVPYFHRTIL
;
A
#
# COMPACT_ATOMS: atom_id res chain seq x y z
N MET A 1 4.34 -26.74 84.56
CA MET A 1 3.41 -26.61 83.43
C MET A 1 4.22 -26.25 82.18
N ALA A 2 4.66 -27.26 81.42
CA ALA A 2 5.55 -27.05 80.27
C ALA A 2 4.73 -26.64 79.04
N ARG A 3 5.01 -25.44 78.50
CA ARG A 3 4.33 -24.87 77.34
C ARG A 3 4.75 -25.67 76.09
N LYS A 4 3.86 -26.54 75.60
CA LYS A 4 4.04 -27.29 74.35
C LYS A 4 4.21 -26.29 73.20
N ARG A 5 5.43 -26.14 72.68
CA ARG A 5 5.70 -25.31 71.50
C ARG A 5 5.04 -25.97 70.29
N ASN A 6 4.27 -25.19 69.54
CA ASN A 6 3.57 -25.67 68.34
C ASN A 6 4.59 -25.90 67.22
N ASP A 7 4.92 -27.16 66.93
CA ASP A 7 5.80 -27.57 65.81
C ASP A 7 5.23 -27.24 64.41
N ARG A 8 3.99 -26.72 64.34
CA ARG A 8 3.34 -26.27 63.11
C ARG A 8 3.65 -24.82 62.70
N GLY A 9 4.28 -24.04 63.59
CA GLY A 9 4.58 -22.61 63.33
C GLY A 9 5.63 -22.39 62.23
N GLY A 10 6.68 -23.22 62.20
CA GLY A 10 7.75 -23.10 61.19
C GLY A 10 7.30 -23.50 59.78
N MET A 11 6.39 -24.48 59.68
CA MET A 11 5.87 -24.96 58.39
C MET A 11 4.94 -23.93 57.73
N LEU A 12 4.16 -23.18 58.53
CA LEU A 12 3.29 -22.12 58.02
C LEU A 12 4.10 -20.94 57.45
N VAL A 13 5.21 -20.57 58.10
CA VAL A 13 6.12 -19.51 57.61
C VAL A 13 6.79 -19.91 56.29
N LEU A 14 7.22 -21.16 56.15
CA LEU A 14 7.81 -21.67 54.91
C LEU A 14 6.82 -21.65 53.74
N VAL A 15 5.58 -22.10 53.96
CA VAL A 15 4.53 -22.09 52.93
C VAL A 15 4.22 -20.67 52.47
N ILE A 16 4.11 -19.71 53.38
CA ILE A 16 3.89 -18.29 53.03
C ILE A 16 5.07 -17.74 52.22
N ALA A 17 6.31 -18.04 52.61
CA ALA A 17 7.50 -17.56 51.91
C ALA A 17 7.59 -18.11 50.47
N VAL A 18 7.28 -19.40 50.26
CA VAL A 18 7.26 -20.02 48.92
C VAL A 18 6.15 -19.41 48.06
N ILE A 19 4.95 -19.22 48.60
CA ILE A 19 3.84 -18.59 47.87
C ILE A 19 4.19 -17.15 47.48
N LEU A 20 4.75 -16.35 48.39
CA LEU A 20 5.20 -14.98 48.10
C LEU A 20 6.31 -14.96 47.04
N GLY A 21 7.25 -15.91 47.09
CA GLY A 21 8.30 -16.05 46.07
C GLY A 21 7.74 -16.36 44.68
N ILE A 22 6.77 -17.28 44.60
CA ILE A 22 6.08 -17.62 43.34
C ILE A 22 5.28 -16.41 42.83
N ILE A 23 4.52 -15.74 43.70
CA ILE A 23 3.75 -14.54 43.32
C ILE A 23 4.71 -13.46 42.80
N MET A 24 5.83 -13.22 43.47
CA MET A 24 6.82 -12.24 43.04
C MET A 24 7.43 -12.59 41.68
N ALA A 25 7.76 -13.87 41.44
CA ALA A 25 8.25 -14.34 40.16
C ALA A 25 7.22 -14.13 39.03
N ILE A 26 5.94 -14.44 39.29
CA ILE A 26 4.85 -14.22 38.33
C ILE A 26 4.66 -12.72 38.05
N LEU A 27 4.70 -11.87 39.06
CA LEU A 27 4.58 -10.41 38.88
C LEU A 27 5.72 -9.84 38.04
N LEU A 28 6.96 -10.28 38.26
CA LEU A 28 8.11 -9.87 37.45
C LEU A 28 7.98 -10.35 36.00
N PHE A 29 7.52 -11.59 35.78
CA PHE A 29 7.25 -12.11 34.45
C PHE A 29 6.14 -11.33 33.74
N MET A 30 5.03 -11.05 34.42
CA MET A 30 3.92 -10.27 33.87
C MET A 30 4.37 -8.85 33.50
N LEU A 31 5.19 -8.20 34.32
CA LEU A 31 5.73 -6.87 34.03
C LEU A 31 6.67 -6.89 32.81
N GLY A 32 7.52 -7.92 32.69
CA GLY A 32 8.37 -8.13 31.52
C GLY A 32 7.55 -8.38 30.24
N TYR A 33 6.52 -9.22 30.33
CA TYR A 33 5.62 -9.53 29.21
C TYR A 33 4.85 -8.29 28.74
N VAL A 34 4.24 -7.53 29.67
CA VAL A 34 3.52 -6.29 29.34
C VAL A 34 4.45 -5.27 28.68
N ARG A 35 5.70 -5.16 29.12
CA ARG A 35 6.69 -4.28 28.49
C ARG A 35 7.00 -4.70 27.05
N ILE A 36 7.20 -6.00 26.81
CA ILE A 36 7.49 -6.52 25.46
C ILE A 36 6.29 -6.30 24.53
N VAL A 37 5.09 -6.70 24.97
CA VAL A 37 3.86 -6.54 24.18
C VAL A 37 3.55 -5.07 23.92
N GLY A 38 3.72 -4.20 24.92
CA GLY A 38 3.55 -2.76 24.79
C GLY A 38 4.52 -2.15 23.76
N SER A 39 5.81 -2.50 23.85
CA SER A 39 6.82 -2.00 22.90
C SER A 39 6.61 -2.49 21.46
N SER A 40 6.14 -3.72 21.28
CA SER A 40 5.82 -4.27 19.95
C SER A 40 4.59 -3.60 19.32
N ALA A 41 3.54 -3.37 20.12
CA ALA A 41 2.36 -2.64 19.65
C ALA A 41 2.71 -1.21 19.25
N GLU A 42 3.53 -0.52 20.04
CA GLU A 42 4.03 0.82 19.76
C GLU A 42 4.81 0.89 18.43
N GLN A 43 5.78 0.00 18.23
CA GLN A 43 6.54 -0.06 16.98
C GLN A 43 5.65 -0.33 15.77
N ARG A 44 4.65 -1.22 15.91
CA ARG A 44 3.72 -1.52 14.83
C ARG A 44 2.90 -0.28 14.44
N THR A 45 2.35 0.45 15.40
CA THR A 45 1.60 1.68 15.11
C THR A 45 2.50 2.77 14.51
N ALA A 46 3.77 2.86 14.93
CA ALA A 46 4.72 3.79 14.34
C ALA A 46 5.07 3.43 12.88
N ILE A 47 5.24 2.14 12.57
CA ILE A 47 5.46 1.65 11.20
C ILE A 47 4.22 1.91 10.33
N GLU A 48 3.02 1.60 10.84
CA GLU A 48 1.77 1.85 10.11
C GLU A 48 1.57 3.34 9.81
N ALA A 49 1.90 4.23 10.75
CA ALA A 49 1.86 5.68 10.53
C ALA A 49 2.90 6.15 9.50
N ALA A 50 4.12 5.61 9.55
CA ALA A 50 5.18 5.90 8.59
C ALA A 50 4.80 5.45 7.17
N ALA A 51 4.25 4.24 7.05
CA ALA A 51 3.79 3.68 5.79
C ALA A 51 2.63 4.50 5.21
N LEU A 52 1.67 4.91 6.04
CA LEU A 52 0.55 5.76 5.61
C LEU A 52 1.05 7.13 5.11
N ALA A 53 1.99 7.76 5.80
CA ALA A 53 2.54 9.05 5.40
C ALA A 53 3.28 8.94 4.04
N ALA A 54 4.14 7.93 3.87
CA ALA A 54 4.80 7.70 2.58
C ALA A 54 3.79 7.37 1.47
N ALA A 55 2.76 6.57 1.73
CA ALA A 55 1.76 6.22 0.74
C ALA A 55 0.93 7.44 0.28
N VAL A 56 0.60 8.36 1.20
CA VAL A 56 -0.04 9.64 0.84
C VAL A 56 0.87 10.46 -0.07
N ASP A 57 2.14 10.59 0.26
CA ASP A 57 3.11 11.33 -0.56
C ASP A 57 3.28 10.69 -1.95
N ILE A 58 3.49 9.38 -2.01
CA ILE A 58 3.64 8.64 -3.28
C ILE A 58 2.41 8.79 -4.17
N SER A 59 1.22 8.90 -3.59
CA SER A 59 -0.03 9.07 -4.34
C SER A 59 -0.12 10.41 -5.10
N THR A 60 0.67 11.41 -4.71
CA THR A 60 0.67 12.74 -5.35
C THR A 60 1.75 12.91 -6.41
N ILE A 61 2.72 11.99 -6.47
CA ILE A 61 3.81 12.04 -7.45
C ILE A 61 3.25 11.77 -8.85
N VAL A 62 3.66 12.61 -9.80
CA VAL A 62 3.24 12.54 -11.20
C VAL A 62 4.44 12.56 -12.15
N ILE A 63 4.23 12.01 -13.34
CA ILE A 63 5.13 12.17 -14.49
C ILE A 63 4.37 12.83 -15.64
N ASN A 64 5.05 13.64 -16.44
CA ASN A 64 4.45 14.22 -17.65
C ASN A 64 4.93 13.44 -18.88
N THR A 65 4.00 13.05 -19.73
CA THR A 65 4.23 12.22 -20.93
C THR A 65 3.62 12.88 -22.17
N PRO A 66 4.26 12.75 -23.35
CA PRO A 66 3.72 13.29 -24.58
C PRO A 66 2.34 12.74 -24.98
N GLU A 67 2.05 11.48 -24.65
CA GLU A 67 0.84 10.78 -25.11
C GLU A 67 -0.37 11.03 -24.22
N PHE A 68 -0.17 11.07 -22.89
CA PHE A 68 -1.26 11.13 -21.92
C PHE A 68 -1.22 12.37 -21.01
N GLY A 69 -0.23 13.25 -21.18
CA GLY A 69 0.02 14.34 -20.25
C GLY A 69 0.47 13.81 -18.89
N TYR A 70 -0.15 14.31 -17.81
CA TYR A 70 0.22 13.93 -16.45
C TYR A 70 -0.36 12.58 -16.04
N ILE A 71 0.51 11.69 -15.58
CA ILE A 71 0.17 10.35 -15.10
C ILE A 71 0.60 10.20 -13.65
N GLY A 72 -0.25 9.61 -12.83
CA GLY A 72 0.02 9.32 -11.42
C GLY A 72 -0.58 7.98 -10.97
N LEU A 73 -0.52 7.72 -9.68
CA LEU A 73 -1.22 6.56 -9.10
C LEU A 73 -2.73 6.81 -9.03
N SER A 74 -3.16 7.99 -8.63
CA SER A 74 -4.58 8.36 -8.56
C SER A 74 -4.95 9.37 -9.63
N ASP A 75 -6.20 9.31 -10.08
CA ASP A 75 -6.76 10.39 -10.90
C ASP A 75 -6.88 11.66 -10.06
N SER A 76 -6.65 12.81 -10.70
CA SER A 76 -6.87 14.11 -10.11
C SER A 76 -7.50 15.06 -11.11
N ALA A 77 -8.44 15.87 -10.62
CA ALA A 77 -8.99 17.00 -11.36
C ALA A 77 -7.89 17.99 -11.80
N PRO A 78 -8.12 18.75 -12.89
CA PRO A 78 -7.21 19.76 -13.42
C PRO A 78 -7.16 20.99 -12.50
N ASN A 79 -6.48 20.86 -11.37
CA ASN A 79 -6.31 21.92 -10.38
C ASN A 79 -4.84 22.24 -10.08
N GLY A 80 -3.91 21.66 -10.83
CA GLY A 80 -2.47 21.90 -10.70
C GLY A 80 -2.04 23.13 -11.48
N THR A 81 -1.42 24.11 -10.80
CA THR A 81 -0.86 25.31 -11.45
C THR A 81 0.21 24.99 -12.48
N ASP A 82 0.86 23.82 -12.34
CA ASP A 82 1.93 23.38 -13.23
C ASP A 82 1.46 22.36 -14.26
N THR A 83 0.19 21.93 -14.21
CA THR A 83 -0.43 21.06 -15.22
C THR A 83 -0.92 21.84 -16.45
N ILE A 84 -0.22 22.90 -16.88
CA ILE A 84 -0.70 23.79 -17.94
C ILE A 84 -0.50 23.15 -19.32
N ALA A 85 -1.56 23.07 -20.11
CA ALA A 85 -1.48 22.75 -21.54
C ALA A 85 -1.06 23.99 -22.35
N GLY A 86 -0.70 23.81 -23.63
CA GLY A 86 -0.27 24.91 -24.51
C GLY A 86 -1.29 26.05 -24.70
N ASP A 87 -2.51 25.91 -24.18
CA ASP A 87 -3.63 26.83 -24.25
C ASP A 87 -3.99 27.49 -22.90
N THR A 88 -3.11 27.42 -21.90
CA THR A 88 -3.26 27.99 -20.53
C THR A 88 -4.29 27.30 -19.63
N PHE A 89 -4.92 26.21 -20.06
CA PHE A 89 -5.80 25.41 -19.21
C PHE A 89 -5.02 24.33 -18.43
N PHE A 90 -5.47 24.04 -17.21
CA PHE A 90 -4.92 22.95 -16.42
C PHE A 90 -5.39 21.60 -16.97
N THR A 91 -4.51 20.61 -16.92
CA THR A 91 -4.76 19.25 -17.40
C THR A 91 -4.98 18.31 -16.22
N PRO A 92 -5.87 17.31 -16.37
CA PRO A 92 -6.08 16.31 -15.34
C PRO A 92 -4.83 15.42 -15.21
N VAL A 93 -4.71 14.78 -14.05
CA VAL A 93 -3.79 13.66 -13.86
C VAL A 93 -4.57 12.38 -14.06
N HIS A 94 -4.07 11.49 -14.91
CA HIS A 94 -4.66 10.18 -15.15
C HIS A 94 -3.95 9.08 -14.34
N SER A 95 -4.72 8.22 -13.69
CA SER A 95 -4.21 7.04 -13.03
C SER A 95 -3.72 6.01 -14.05
N ILE A 96 -2.65 5.28 -13.73
CA ILE A 96 -2.23 4.10 -14.50
C ILE A 96 -3.37 3.09 -14.68
N ASN A 97 -4.23 2.94 -13.67
CA ASN A 97 -5.36 2.03 -13.70
C ASN A 97 -6.44 2.52 -14.67
N THR A 98 -6.64 3.84 -14.74
CA THR A 98 -7.58 4.48 -15.66
C THR A 98 -7.11 4.34 -17.10
N LEU A 99 -5.82 4.57 -17.39
CA LEU A 99 -5.27 4.39 -18.73
C LEU A 99 -5.42 2.93 -19.23
N ILE A 100 -5.07 1.95 -18.39
CA ILE A 100 -5.22 0.52 -18.73
C ILE A 100 -6.71 0.15 -18.87
N GLY A 101 -7.58 0.68 -18.01
CA GLY A 101 -9.01 0.44 -18.04
C GLY A 101 -9.68 0.99 -19.30
N THR A 102 -9.31 2.20 -19.72
CA THR A 102 -9.79 2.83 -20.95
C THR A 102 -9.34 2.05 -22.17
N ALA A 103 -8.05 1.71 -22.28
CA ALA A 103 -7.55 0.90 -23.40
C ALA A 103 -8.26 -0.47 -23.50
N ARG A 104 -8.59 -1.07 -22.35
CA ARG A 104 -9.38 -2.31 -22.31
C ARG A 104 -10.80 -2.10 -22.83
N LEU A 105 -11.46 -1.03 -22.38
CA LEU A 105 -12.83 -0.71 -22.79
C LEU A 105 -12.89 -0.42 -24.29
N ASP A 106 -11.96 0.37 -24.82
CA ASP A 106 -11.90 0.71 -26.24
C ASP A 106 -11.68 -0.52 -27.10
N MET A 107 -10.88 -1.49 -26.63
CA MET A 107 -10.70 -2.76 -27.32
C MET A 107 -11.99 -3.60 -27.35
N ILE A 108 -12.76 -3.61 -26.27
CA ILE A 108 -14.06 -4.29 -26.22
C ILE A 108 -15.03 -3.64 -27.19
N ILE A 109 -15.10 -2.32 -27.20
CA ILE A 109 -15.96 -1.54 -28.11
C ILE A 109 -15.53 -1.79 -29.57
N ALA A 110 -14.23 -1.76 -29.87
CA ALA A 110 -13.70 -2.02 -31.20
C ALA A 110 -14.13 -3.40 -31.73
N GLN A 111 -14.02 -4.43 -30.89
CA GLN A 111 -14.43 -5.79 -31.26
C GLN A 111 -15.94 -5.89 -31.49
N GLN A 112 -16.75 -5.17 -30.70
CA GLN A 112 -18.20 -5.16 -30.87
C GLN A 112 -18.66 -4.43 -32.13
N LEU A 113 -17.98 -3.33 -32.47
CA LEU A 113 -18.26 -2.56 -33.68
C LEU A 113 -17.65 -3.20 -34.94
N GLY A 114 -16.69 -4.11 -34.78
CA GLY A 114 -15.98 -4.75 -35.88
C GLY A 114 -15.11 -3.76 -36.66
N VAL A 115 -14.44 -2.85 -35.96
CA VAL A 115 -13.57 -1.81 -36.54
C VAL A 115 -12.10 -2.11 -36.19
N PRO A 116 -11.34 -2.78 -37.08
CA PRO A 116 -9.96 -3.18 -36.83
C PRO A 116 -9.02 -2.01 -36.53
N GLU A 117 -9.26 -0.84 -37.11
CA GLU A 117 -8.44 0.35 -36.88
C GLU A 117 -8.56 0.84 -35.43
N MET A 118 -9.75 0.73 -34.83
CA MET A 118 -9.96 1.07 -33.43
C MET A 118 -9.28 0.06 -32.50
N GLU A 119 -9.24 -1.21 -32.89
CA GLU A 119 -8.54 -2.27 -32.16
C GLU A 119 -7.03 -2.03 -32.17
N GLU A 120 -6.45 -1.67 -33.32
CA GLU A 120 -5.03 -1.33 -33.45
C GLU A 120 -4.66 -0.12 -32.58
N LEU A 121 -5.49 0.93 -32.57
CA LEU A 121 -5.32 2.09 -31.69
C LEU A 121 -5.39 1.70 -30.21
N ALA A 122 -6.37 0.90 -29.80
CA ALA A 122 -6.50 0.45 -28.41
C ALA A 122 -5.28 -0.39 -27.96
N ILE A 123 -4.70 -1.20 -28.85
CA ILE A 123 -3.46 -1.95 -28.57
C ILE A 123 -2.28 -0.99 -28.43
N SER A 124 -2.16 0.00 -29.31
CA SER A 124 -1.12 1.04 -29.23
C SER A 124 -1.20 1.80 -27.90
N ASP A 125 -2.41 2.22 -27.50
CA ASP A 125 -2.65 2.93 -26.25
C ASP A 125 -2.31 2.06 -25.03
N LEU A 126 -2.65 0.76 -25.07
CA LEU A 126 -2.29 -0.18 -24.01
C LEU A 126 -0.77 -0.33 -23.85
N VAL A 127 -0.03 -0.44 -24.95
CA VAL A 127 1.44 -0.55 -24.93
C VAL A 127 2.07 0.72 -24.38
N ALA A 128 1.60 1.89 -24.82
CA ALA A 128 2.03 3.17 -24.30
C ALA A 128 1.72 3.28 -22.80
N ALA A 129 0.51 2.96 -22.37
CA ALA A 129 0.10 3.00 -20.97
C ALA A 129 0.98 2.11 -20.07
N LYS A 130 1.27 0.87 -20.49
CA LYS A 130 2.19 -0.04 -19.77
C LYS A 130 3.59 0.56 -19.64
N THR A 131 4.13 1.08 -20.74
CA THR A 131 5.46 1.70 -20.76
C THR A 131 5.53 2.92 -19.84
N ARG A 132 4.50 3.77 -19.84
CA ARG A 132 4.46 4.95 -18.96
C ARG A 132 4.23 4.58 -17.49
N ALA A 133 3.47 3.52 -17.23
CA ALA A 133 3.32 3.00 -15.88
C ALA A 133 4.66 2.46 -15.32
N ASP A 134 5.46 1.77 -16.12
CA ASP A 134 6.82 1.34 -15.73
C ASP A 134 7.75 2.53 -15.43
N GLN A 135 7.65 3.60 -16.23
CA GLN A 135 8.38 4.86 -15.98
C GLN A 135 7.94 5.50 -14.66
N LEU A 136 6.62 5.53 -14.38
CA LEU A 136 6.12 6.03 -13.11
C LEU A 136 6.66 5.20 -11.95
N ILE A 137 6.58 3.87 -12.01
CA ILE A 137 7.11 2.98 -10.97
C ILE A 137 8.61 3.22 -10.74
N THR A 138 9.39 3.46 -11.80
CA THR A 138 10.82 3.81 -11.67
C THR A 138 11.03 5.10 -10.89
N VAL A 139 10.22 6.13 -11.14
CA VAL A 139 10.26 7.40 -10.38
C VAL A 139 9.84 7.18 -8.93
N LEU A 140 8.81 6.37 -8.69
CA LEU A 140 8.35 6.06 -7.34
C LEU A 140 9.40 5.27 -6.54
N ASP A 141 10.02 4.26 -7.14
CA ASP A 141 11.12 3.49 -6.55
C ASP A 141 12.30 4.40 -6.20
N GLY A 142 12.60 5.40 -7.04
CA GLY A 142 13.60 6.43 -6.74
C GLY A 142 13.18 7.33 -5.57
N ALA A 143 11.93 7.76 -5.52
CA ALA A 143 11.40 8.70 -4.54
C ALA A 143 11.34 8.13 -3.10
N ILE A 144 11.18 6.82 -2.95
CA ILE A 144 11.12 6.15 -1.63
C ILE A 144 12.50 5.89 -0.99
N THR A 145 13.60 6.14 -1.72
CA THR A 145 14.95 5.96 -1.18
C THR A 145 15.36 7.10 -0.23
N THR A 146 16.41 6.88 0.56
CA THR A 146 16.97 7.94 1.42
C THR A 146 17.47 9.12 0.59
N GLY A 147 16.83 10.29 0.74
CA GLY A 147 17.14 11.49 -0.05
C GLY A 147 16.49 11.52 -1.44
N GLY A 148 15.75 10.46 -1.80
CA GLY A 148 14.92 10.41 -2.98
C GLY A 148 13.77 11.41 -2.92
N ASN A 149 13.30 11.82 -4.08
CA ASN A 149 12.17 12.73 -4.22
C ASN A 149 11.43 12.51 -5.54
N GLY A 150 10.20 13.01 -5.60
CA GLY A 150 9.40 13.13 -6.80
C GLY A 150 8.78 14.52 -6.90
N THR A 151 8.00 14.75 -7.95
CA THR A 151 7.31 16.02 -8.19
C THR A 151 5.81 15.79 -8.19
N ASP A 152 5.07 16.64 -7.47
CA ASP A 152 3.60 16.61 -7.52
C ASP A 152 3.06 17.36 -8.75
N LYS A 153 1.73 17.30 -8.94
CA LYS A 153 1.02 18.04 -9.99
C LYS A 153 1.10 19.57 -9.88
N HIS A 154 1.66 20.11 -8.80
CA HIS A 154 1.86 21.54 -8.60
C HIS A 154 3.34 21.93 -8.74
N GLY A 155 4.22 21.00 -9.14
CA GLY A 155 5.66 21.23 -9.25
C GLY A 155 6.40 21.18 -7.91
N ASN A 156 5.72 20.88 -6.80
CA ASN A 156 6.36 20.80 -5.50
C ASN A 156 7.15 19.49 -5.36
N LEU A 157 8.23 19.58 -4.59
CA LEU A 157 9.03 18.42 -4.22
C LEU A 157 8.28 17.56 -3.20
N VAL A 158 8.12 16.29 -3.50
CA VAL A 158 7.55 15.28 -2.61
C VAL A 158 8.67 14.38 -2.10
N THR A 159 8.74 14.16 -0.79
CA THR A 159 9.83 13.41 -0.14
C THR A 159 9.30 12.29 0.76
N PRO A 160 8.78 11.18 0.19
CA PRO A 160 8.09 10.13 0.94
C PRO A 160 8.89 9.57 2.12
N TYR A 161 10.21 9.39 1.94
CA TYR A 161 11.09 8.89 2.99
C TYR A 161 11.14 9.83 4.20
N ILE A 162 11.21 11.15 3.98
CA ILE A 162 11.27 12.16 5.05
C ILE A 162 9.94 12.21 5.79
N SER A 163 8.82 12.16 5.06
CA SER A 163 7.48 12.12 5.66
C SER A 163 7.27 10.86 6.50
N ALA A 164 7.69 9.70 6.02
CA ALA A 164 7.65 8.46 6.79
C ALA A 164 8.52 8.51 8.05
N GLU A 165 9.76 9.00 7.95
CA GLU A 165 10.64 9.17 9.10
C GLU A 165 10.05 10.14 10.13
N THR A 166 9.46 11.24 9.66
CA THR A 166 8.82 12.24 10.51
C THR A 166 7.61 11.64 11.24
N ALA A 167 6.73 10.95 10.53
CA ALA A 167 5.56 10.28 11.09
C ALA A 167 5.95 9.20 12.12
N TYR A 168 6.99 8.41 11.83
CA TYR A 168 7.53 7.43 12.78
C TYR A 168 8.01 8.12 14.08
N ARG A 169 8.77 9.22 13.95
CA ARG A 169 9.32 9.96 15.10
C ARG A 169 8.25 10.67 15.93
N GLN A 170 7.18 11.16 15.27
CA GLN A 170 6.06 11.87 15.89
C GLN A 170 5.09 10.94 16.62
N ASN A 171 5.17 9.62 16.42
CA ASN A 171 4.38 8.67 17.19
C ASN A 171 4.91 8.61 18.64
N GLN A 172 4.36 9.48 19.49
CA GLN A 172 4.83 9.77 20.85
C GLN A 172 4.25 8.85 21.94
N ILE A 173 3.48 7.80 21.60
CA ILE A 173 2.95 6.86 22.60
C ILE A 173 4.07 5.90 23.02
N ARG A 174 5.07 6.40 23.76
CA ARG A 174 6.22 5.63 24.22
C ARG A 174 5.96 5.05 25.60
N MET A 175 5.32 3.88 25.68
CA MET A 175 4.99 3.25 26.95
C MET A 175 6.23 2.59 27.56
N THR A 176 6.94 3.32 28.44
CA THR A 176 7.96 2.81 29.39
C THR A 176 9.20 2.10 28.80
N GLY A 177 9.28 1.98 27.47
CA GLY A 177 10.22 1.10 26.78
C GLY A 177 11.27 1.78 25.91
N SER A 178 11.44 3.11 25.94
CA SER A 178 12.50 3.84 25.19
C SER A 178 12.85 3.27 23.80
N SER A 179 11.83 2.91 23.01
CA SER A 179 12.00 2.56 21.59
C SER A 179 12.42 3.84 20.86
N ASN A 180 13.73 3.99 20.65
CA ASN A 180 14.26 5.09 19.87
C ASN A 180 14.38 4.65 18.41
N TYR A 181 13.94 5.53 17.51
CA TYR A 181 14.24 5.37 16.09
C TYR A 181 15.76 5.30 15.90
N ILE A 182 16.22 4.27 15.18
CA ILE A 182 17.62 4.13 14.79
C ILE A 182 17.77 4.81 13.44
N LEU A 183 18.65 5.81 13.36
CA LEU A 183 18.89 6.53 12.11
C LEU A 183 19.36 5.55 11.02
N GLY A 184 18.70 5.59 9.86
CA GLY A 184 18.98 4.71 8.72
C GLY A 184 18.39 3.29 8.83
N SER A 185 17.57 3.01 9.85
CA SER A 185 16.85 1.73 9.97
C SER A 185 15.55 1.66 9.17
N LEU A 186 15.00 2.81 8.76
CA LEU A 186 13.79 2.86 7.95
C LEU A 186 14.08 2.39 6.52
N GLN A 187 13.31 1.43 6.04
CA GLN A 187 13.33 0.99 4.65
C GLN A 187 11.91 1.00 4.13
N LEU A 188 11.72 1.67 3.01
CA LEU A 188 10.48 1.67 2.26
C LEU A 188 10.66 0.77 1.05
N SER A 189 9.63 0.02 0.70
CA SER A 189 9.64 -0.86 -0.47
C SER A 189 8.27 -0.90 -1.10
N LEU A 190 8.20 -0.83 -2.42
CA LEU A 190 6.95 -1.03 -3.15
C LEU A 190 6.78 -2.50 -3.54
N GLY A 191 5.54 -2.95 -3.51
CA GLY A 191 5.14 -4.31 -3.84
C GLY A 191 3.69 -4.41 -4.27
N ALA A 192 3.12 -5.58 -4.02
CA ALA A 192 1.77 -5.97 -4.37
C ALA A 192 1.08 -6.64 -3.18
N ILE A 193 -0.23 -6.86 -3.29
CA ILE A 193 -1.02 -7.61 -2.31
C ILE A 193 -1.43 -8.97 -2.88
N GLU A 194 -1.02 -10.04 -2.20
CA GLU A 194 -1.41 -11.39 -2.50
C GLU A 194 -2.93 -11.57 -2.37
N GLY A 195 -3.52 -12.22 -3.36
CA GLY A 195 -4.96 -12.43 -3.44
C GLY A 195 -5.74 -11.20 -3.93
N GLY A 196 -5.08 -10.06 -4.18
CA GLY A 196 -5.69 -8.85 -4.75
C GLY A 196 -6.71 -8.15 -3.85
N SER A 197 -7.11 -6.95 -4.26
CA SER A 197 -8.19 -6.15 -3.65
C SER A 197 -9.00 -5.46 -4.74
N ALA A 198 -10.16 -4.90 -4.39
CA ALA A 198 -10.91 -4.05 -5.31
C ALA A 198 -10.05 -2.85 -5.73
N THR A 199 -10.00 -2.56 -7.04
CA THR A 199 -9.45 -1.30 -7.55
C THR A 199 -10.51 -0.21 -7.53
N ASN A 200 -10.16 0.99 -7.99
CA ASN A 200 -11.08 2.08 -8.31
C ASN A 200 -11.67 2.01 -9.73
N ILE A 201 -11.32 0.99 -10.53
CA ILE A 201 -11.75 0.89 -11.93
C ILE A 201 -13.01 0.04 -12.03
N PRO A 202 -14.15 0.62 -12.44
CA PRO A 202 -15.37 -0.13 -12.62
C PRO A 202 -15.25 -1.10 -13.79
N ILE A 203 -15.93 -2.23 -13.68
CA ILE A 203 -16.09 -3.14 -14.82
C ILE A 203 -17.08 -2.56 -15.84
N PRO A 204 -16.94 -2.91 -17.13
CA PRO A 204 -17.89 -2.50 -18.16
C PRO A 204 -19.33 -2.85 -17.79
N ASN A 205 -20.27 -2.00 -18.18
CA ASN A 205 -21.70 -2.21 -18.03
C ASN A 205 -22.33 -2.36 -19.42
N PRO A 206 -22.97 -3.49 -19.77
CA PRO A 206 -23.27 -4.64 -18.90
C PRO A 206 -22.04 -5.48 -18.51
N PRO A 207 -22.01 -6.04 -17.29
CA PRO A 207 -20.91 -6.88 -16.84
C PRO A 207 -20.84 -8.16 -17.69
N GLY A 208 -19.62 -8.58 -18.02
CA GLY A 208 -19.38 -9.82 -18.78
C GLY A 208 -19.62 -9.67 -20.29
N THR A 209 -19.67 -8.44 -20.79
CA THR A 209 -19.78 -8.13 -22.24
C THR A 209 -18.73 -8.87 -23.09
N ASP A 210 -17.57 -9.14 -22.52
CA ASP A 210 -16.44 -9.84 -23.15
C ASP A 210 -16.28 -11.31 -22.68
N GLY A 211 -17.17 -11.81 -21.83
CA GLY A 211 -17.10 -13.16 -21.24
C GLY A 211 -15.91 -13.42 -20.29
N SER A 212 -15.01 -12.45 -20.10
CA SER A 212 -13.76 -12.62 -19.35
C SER A 212 -13.93 -12.41 -17.83
N LEU A 213 -15.00 -11.74 -17.43
CA LEU A 213 -15.27 -11.37 -16.05
C LEU A 213 -15.93 -12.50 -15.27
N ASN A 214 -15.47 -12.72 -14.03
CA ASN A 214 -15.99 -13.70 -13.09
C ASN A 214 -15.79 -13.24 -11.64
N ASN A 215 -16.30 -14.01 -10.69
CA ASN A 215 -16.23 -13.67 -9.26
C ASN A 215 -14.79 -13.69 -8.68
N ASN A 216 -13.82 -14.27 -9.39
CA ASN A 216 -12.43 -14.34 -8.95
C ASN A 216 -11.60 -13.14 -9.40
N ASN A 217 -12.01 -12.44 -10.47
CA ASN A 217 -11.30 -11.29 -11.05
C ASN A 217 -12.06 -9.96 -10.93
N THR A 218 -13.20 -9.95 -10.24
CA THR A 218 -13.98 -8.76 -9.90
C THR A 218 -14.27 -8.70 -8.41
N VAL A 219 -14.35 -7.49 -7.85
CA VAL A 219 -14.72 -7.26 -6.44
C VAL A 219 -15.55 -5.98 -6.37
N GLY A 220 -16.78 -6.09 -5.87
CA GLY A 220 -17.64 -4.91 -5.62
C GLY A 220 -17.99 -4.08 -6.86
N GLY A 221 -18.07 -4.70 -8.05
CA GLY A 221 -18.32 -3.99 -9.31
C GLY A 221 -17.07 -3.38 -9.96
N ASN A 222 -15.90 -3.55 -9.34
CA ASN A 222 -14.62 -3.10 -9.87
C ASN A 222 -13.73 -4.28 -10.26
N TYR A 223 -12.71 -4.02 -11.07
CA TYR A 223 -11.66 -4.99 -11.34
C TYR A 223 -10.90 -5.33 -10.06
N LYS A 224 -10.37 -6.55 -10.00
CA LYS A 224 -9.50 -7.00 -8.91
C LYS A 224 -8.04 -6.72 -9.25
N SER A 225 -7.30 -6.14 -8.31
CA SER A 225 -5.87 -5.88 -8.49
C SER A 225 -5.06 -7.17 -8.56
N TYR A 226 -3.89 -7.09 -9.21
CA TYR A 226 -2.90 -8.17 -9.32
C TYR A 226 -3.50 -9.50 -9.82
N THR A 227 -4.51 -9.40 -10.68
CA THR A 227 -5.17 -10.52 -11.35
C THR A 227 -5.13 -10.25 -12.84
N ASN A 228 -4.68 -11.21 -13.64
CA ASN A 228 -4.73 -11.07 -15.09
C ASN A 228 -6.15 -11.31 -15.63
N ILE A 229 -6.60 -10.41 -16.49
CA ILE A 229 -7.93 -10.44 -17.10
C ILE A 229 -7.75 -10.30 -18.61
N PRO A 230 -7.25 -11.37 -19.27
CA PRO A 230 -6.88 -11.30 -20.67
C PRO A 230 -8.11 -11.03 -21.53
N PHE A 231 -7.92 -10.24 -22.58
CA PHE A 231 -8.93 -9.98 -23.58
C PHE A 231 -8.26 -9.85 -24.93
N ASN A 232 -8.79 -10.55 -25.94
CA ASN A 232 -8.32 -10.46 -27.32
C ASN A 232 -6.79 -10.64 -27.51
N GLY A 233 -6.20 -11.60 -26.79
CA GLY A 233 -4.76 -11.88 -26.84
C GLY A 233 -3.88 -10.89 -26.07
N GLN A 234 -4.47 -9.87 -25.42
CA GLN A 234 -3.77 -8.91 -24.59
C GLN A 234 -4.02 -9.16 -23.11
N ASP A 235 -2.97 -9.03 -22.31
CA ASP A 235 -3.05 -9.16 -20.86
C ASP A 235 -3.35 -7.82 -20.19
N PHE A 236 -4.27 -7.85 -19.22
CA PHE A 236 -4.67 -6.69 -18.42
C PHE A 236 -4.52 -7.02 -16.94
N VAL A 237 -3.61 -6.31 -16.27
CA VAL A 237 -3.37 -6.39 -14.83
C VAL A 237 -3.46 -4.99 -14.24
N PHE A 238 -4.36 -4.83 -13.27
CA PHE A 238 -4.56 -3.57 -12.56
C PHE A 238 -3.74 -3.53 -11.26
N ALA A 239 -3.22 -2.34 -10.94
CA ALA A 239 -2.49 -2.08 -9.70
C ALA A 239 -3.44 -1.95 -8.50
N GLY A 240 -2.91 -2.13 -7.29
CA GLY A 240 -3.66 -2.05 -6.03
C GLY A 240 -3.98 -0.62 -5.61
N ILE A 241 -4.75 0.10 -6.42
CA ILE A 241 -5.11 1.51 -6.21
C ILE A 241 -6.61 1.63 -5.97
N SER A 242 -6.99 2.37 -4.93
CA SER A 242 -8.36 2.65 -4.52
C SER A 242 -8.52 4.17 -4.30
N ASP A 243 -9.76 4.65 -4.17
CA ASP A 243 -10.09 6.06 -3.93
C ASP A 243 -9.48 6.65 -2.64
N SER A 244 -8.98 5.82 -1.73
CA SER A 244 -8.31 6.27 -0.52
C SER A 244 -7.19 5.34 -0.09
N VAL A 245 -6.17 5.93 0.56
CA VAL A 245 -5.04 5.21 1.14
C VAL A 245 -5.52 4.40 2.35
N LYS A 246 -5.19 3.11 2.39
CA LYS A 246 -5.62 2.16 3.42
C LYS A 246 -4.46 1.27 3.83
N ILE A 247 -4.43 0.90 5.10
CA ILE A 247 -3.48 -0.10 5.60
C ILE A 247 -3.98 -1.49 5.18
N VAL A 248 -3.08 -2.29 4.61
CA VAL A 248 -3.33 -3.69 4.25
C VAL A 248 -2.61 -4.63 5.20
N ASP A 249 -3.02 -5.90 5.24
CA ASP A 249 -2.34 -6.90 6.05
C ASP A 249 -0.93 -7.17 5.49
N HIS A 250 0.10 -6.83 6.27
CA HIS A 250 1.51 -7.05 5.93
C HIS A 250 1.82 -8.50 5.54
N LYS A 251 1.06 -9.50 6.03
CA LYS A 251 1.26 -10.90 5.66
C LYS A 251 0.94 -11.19 4.20
N LYS A 252 0.15 -10.34 3.57
CA LYS A 252 -0.21 -10.43 2.15
C LYS A 252 0.71 -9.61 1.26
N PHE A 253 1.67 -8.87 1.83
CA PHE A 253 2.62 -8.10 1.03
C PHE A 253 3.57 -9.05 0.29
N THR A 254 3.73 -8.83 -1.02
CA THR A 254 4.68 -9.56 -1.85
C THR A 254 5.37 -8.64 -2.83
N THR A 255 6.66 -8.86 -3.08
CA THR A 255 7.43 -8.14 -4.09
C THR A 255 7.36 -8.80 -5.47
N SER A 256 6.74 -9.99 -5.57
CA SER A 256 6.58 -10.73 -6.82
C SER A 256 5.28 -11.56 -6.76
N PRO A 257 4.14 -10.99 -7.18
CA PRO A 257 2.89 -11.74 -7.27
C PRO A 257 3.01 -12.82 -8.37
N SER A 258 2.63 -14.05 -8.03
CA SER A 258 2.64 -15.18 -8.98
C SER A 258 1.43 -15.15 -9.91
N GLY A 259 1.58 -15.64 -11.14
CA GLY A 259 0.45 -15.87 -12.05
C GLY A 259 -0.03 -14.63 -12.81
N VAL A 260 0.76 -13.56 -12.82
CA VAL A 260 0.52 -12.36 -13.64
C VAL A 260 1.66 -12.14 -14.64
N PRO A 261 1.38 -11.71 -15.88
CA PRO A 261 2.38 -11.48 -16.92
C PRO A 261 3.22 -10.22 -16.67
N TYR A 262 2.65 -9.23 -15.97
CA TYR A 262 3.29 -8.01 -15.51
C TYR A 262 2.53 -7.48 -14.29
N PHE A 263 3.13 -6.57 -13.53
CA PHE A 263 2.45 -5.87 -12.43
C PHE A 263 3.15 -4.56 -12.09
N HIS A 264 2.40 -3.61 -11.55
CA HIS A 264 2.94 -2.33 -11.06
C HIS A 264 2.97 -2.33 -9.54
N ARG A 265 4.15 -2.07 -8.96
CA ARG A 265 4.39 -2.07 -7.52
C ARG A 265 3.80 -0.79 -6.90
N THR A 266 2.69 -0.89 -6.19
CA THR A 266 1.96 0.28 -5.64
C THR A 266 1.59 0.13 -4.17
N ILE A 267 1.85 -1.03 -3.57
CA ILE A 267 1.63 -1.27 -2.13
C ILE A 267 2.92 -0.98 -1.39
N LEU A 268 2.85 -0.29 -0.26
CA LEU A 268 3.99 0.06 0.59
C LEU A 268 3.96 -0.73 1.90
#